data_AF-A0AAW6BEY3-F1
#
_entry.id   AF-A0AAW6BEY3-F1
#
_cell.length_a   1.000
_cell.length_b   1.000
_cell.length_c   1.000
_cell.angle_alpha   90.00
_cell.angle_beta   90.00
_cell.angle_gamma   90.00
#
_symmetry.space_group_name_H-M   'P 1'
#
loop_
_entity.id
_entity.type
_entity.pdbx_description
1 polymer ?
#
loop_
_entity_poly.entity_id
_entity_poly.type
_entity_poly.pdbx_seq_one_letter_code
_entity_poly.pdbx_strand_id
1 'polypeptide(L)'
;MPFYLQQGTKYQGGLVAQVDNPGEGKAQGYGWVAIQWNTALRKRYQDLLFELVKEFDGRITGINLPETAIDIDMKQDKTGFSCDRYFAAELDNIKFARQVFKKSYVVQYVNFWPCEWDNDHQYIPNELQDA
;
A
#
# COMPACT_ATOMS: atom_id res chain seq x y z
N MET A 1 -10.38 6.41 -6.63
CA MET A 1 -10.72 6.74 -5.23
C MET A 1 -12.12 7.31 -5.17
N PRO A 2 -13.02 6.83 -4.29
CA PRO A 2 -14.33 7.45 -4.08
C PRO A 2 -14.23 8.94 -3.73
N PHE A 3 -15.09 9.76 -4.34
CA PHE A 3 -15.06 11.23 -4.20
C PHE A 3 -15.20 11.71 -2.75
N TYR A 4 -16.01 11.04 -1.94
CA TYR A 4 -16.21 11.39 -0.52
C TYR A 4 -14.91 11.22 0.32
N LEU A 5 -13.99 10.35 -0.11
CA LEU A 5 -12.68 10.20 0.53
C LEU A 5 -11.74 11.34 0.16
N GLN A 6 -11.89 11.92 -1.04
CA GLN A 6 -11.08 13.06 -1.47
C GLN A 6 -11.51 14.36 -0.79
N GLN A 7 -12.82 14.52 -0.51
CA GLN A 7 -13.35 15.72 0.15
C GLN A 7 -13.19 15.71 1.68
N GLY A 8 -13.10 14.53 2.29
CA GLY A 8 -13.00 14.40 3.74
C GLY A 8 -11.61 14.81 4.25
N THR A 9 -11.55 15.88 5.06
CA THR A 9 -10.28 16.42 5.61
C THR A 9 -9.47 15.38 6.38
N LYS A 10 -10.12 14.46 7.10
CA LYS A 10 -9.45 13.35 7.82
C LYS A 10 -8.68 12.37 6.94
N TYR A 11 -8.99 12.32 5.65
CA TYR A 11 -8.29 11.48 4.68
C TYR A 11 -7.25 12.26 3.88
N GLN A 12 -7.07 13.56 4.13
CA GLN A 12 -6.04 14.41 3.51
C GLN A 12 -6.03 14.33 1.97
N GLY A 13 -7.21 14.26 1.33
CA GLY A 13 -7.34 14.10 -0.12
C GLY A 13 -7.20 12.65 -0.62
N GLY A 14 -6.72 11.74 0.22
CA GLY A 14 -6.73 10.29 0.02
C GLY A 14 -5.69 9.77 -0.98
N LEU A 15 -5.02 10.65 -1.70
CA LEU A 15 -4.11 10.30 -2.79
C LEU A 15 -2.85 11.16 -2.74
N VAL A 16 -1.73 10.57 -3.16
CA VAL A 16 -0.51 11.28 -3.54
C VAL A 16 -0.15 10.91 -4.98
N ALA A 17 0.42 11.84 -5.73
CA ALA A 17 0.84 11.57 -7.09
C ALA A 17 2.04 10.61 -7.10
N GLN A 18 1.98 9.60 -7.96
CA GLN A 18 3.13 8.76 -8.26
C GLN A 18 3.98 9.45 -9.32
N VAL A 19 5.26 9.62 -9.03
CA VAL A 19 6.22 10.21 -9.96
C VAL A 19 7.18 9.11 -10.39
N ASP A 20 7.24 8.82 -11.69
CA ASP A 20 8.22 7.86 -12.20
C ASP A 20 9.45 8.66 -12.63
N ASN A 21 10.58 8.48 -11.93
CA ASN A 21 11.83 9.11 -12.31
C ASN A 21 12.88 8.06 -12.70
N PRO A 22 12.81 7.50 -13.92
CA PRO A 22 13.77 6.50 -14.40
C PRO A 22 15.17 7.07 -14.71
N GLY A 23 15.47 8.31 -14.31
CA GLY A 23 16.78 8.95 -14.50
C GLY A 23 16.92 9.80 -15.76
N GLU A 24 15.88 9.95 -16.59
CA GLU A 24 15.96 10.62 -17.90
C GLU A 24 15.48 12.09 -17.94
N GLY A 25 15.28 12.71 -16.79
CA GLY A 25 14.97 14.14 -16.72
C GLY A 25 13.48 14.45 -16.85
N LYS A 26 12.92 14.87 -15.70
CA LYS A 26 11.53 15.22 -15.40
C LYS A 26 10.56 14.03 -15.39
N ALA A 27 10.29 13.56 -14.18
CA ALA A 27 9.16 12.70 -13.91
C ALA A 27 7.85 13.41 -14.33
N GLN A 28 7.19 12.89 -15.37
CA GLN A 28 5.77 13.12 -15.53
C GLN A 28 5.08 12.24 -14.48
N GLY A 29 4.21 12.84 -13.65
CA GLY A 29 3.39 12.03 -12.74
C GLY A 29 2.58 11.03 -13.56
N TYR A 30 2.72 9.73 -13.25
CA TYR A 30 2.16 8.65 -14.07
C TYR A 30 0.97 7.94 -13.39
N GLY A 31 0.63 8.33 -12.16
CA GLY A 31 -0.46 7.71 -11.43
C GLY A 31 -0.74 8.32 -10.07
N TRP A 32 -1.48 7.58 -9.25
CA TRP A 32 -1.87 7.99 -7.91
C TRP A 32 -1.78 6.82 -6.95
N VAL A 33 -1.21 7.08 -5.78
CA VAL A 33 -1.10 6.13 -4.68
C VAL A 33 -2.10 6.51 -3.60
N ALA A 34 -2.86 5.55 -3.10
CA ALA A 34 -3.68 5.77 -1.91
C ALA A 34 -2.76 5.96 -0.69
N ILE A 35 -3.01 6.99 0.12
CA ILE A 35 -2.14 7.30 1.26
C ILE A 35 -2.36 6.34 2.44
N GLN A 36 -1.99 5.07 2.29
CA GLN A 36 -2.25 4.01 3.29
C GLN A 36 -1.59 4.28 4.66
N TRP A 37 -0.60 5.17 4.73
CA TRP A 37 -0.02 5.65 6.01
C TRP A 37 -0.98 6.56 6.79
N ASN A 38 -2.03 7.09 6.17
CA ASN A 38 -3.13 7.73 6.89
C ASN A 38 -4.06 6.65 7.47
N THR A 39 -4.07 6.52 8.80
CA THR A 39 -4.85 5.50 9.52
C THR A 39 -6.35 5.54 9.22
N ALA A 40 -6.93 6.74 9.04
CA ALA A 40 -8.35 6.87 8.74
C ALA A 40 -8.69 6.35 7.33
N LEU A 41 -7.81 6.59 6.36
CA LEU A 41 -7.94 6.05 5.02
C LEU A 41 -7.69 4.54 5.00
N ARG A 42 -6.63 4.07 5.67
CA ARG A 42 -6.31 2.63 5.80
C ARG A 42 -7.49 1.84 6.36
N LYS A 43 -8.15 2.38 7.39
CA LYS A 43 -9.36 1.75 7.94
C LYS A 43 -10.45 1.58 6.88
N ARG A 44 -10.64 2.54 5.97
CA ARG A 44 -11.63 2.41 4.88
C ARG A 44 -11.28 1.30 3.90
N TYR A 45 -9.99 1.14 3.62
CA TYR A 45 -9.51 0.04 2.80
C TYR A 45 -9.72 -1.32 3.48
N GLN A 46 -9.42 -1.42 4.78
CA GLN A 46 -9.70 -2.63 5.57
C GLN A 46 -11.20 -2.93 5.68
N ASP A 47 -12.05 -1.91 5.87
CA ASP A 47 -13.51 -2.07 5.85
C ASP A 47 -13.97 -2.62 4.48
N LEU A 48 -13.39 -2.15 3.36
CA LEU A 48 -13.67 -2.71 2.02
C LEU A 48 -13.25 -4.18 1.93
N LEU A 49 -12.05 -4.55 2.39
CA LEU A 49 -11.61 -5.95 2.41
C LEU A 49 -12.57 -6.83 3.22
N PHE A 50 -13.05 -6.35 4.36
CA PHE A 50 -14.01 -7.06 5.19
C PHE A 50 -15.37 -7.25 4.48
N GLU A 51 -15.86 -6.24 3.77
CA GLU A 51 -17.08 -6.39 2.96
C GLU A 51 -16.89 -7.38 1.80
N LEU A 52 -15.73 -7.37 1.14
CA LEU A 52 -15.41 -8.33 0.07
C LEU A 52 -15.37 -9.78 0.59
N VAL A 53 -14.88 -10.03 1.81
CA VAL A 53 -14.85 -11.38 2.41
C VAL A 53 -16.23 -12.01 2.45
N LYS A 54 -17.27 -11.24 2.80
CA LYS A 54 -18.65 -11.74 2.93
C LYS A 54 -19.15 -12.39 1.64
N GLU A 55 -18.69 -11.87 0.51
CA GLU A 55 -19.11 -12.34 -0.81
C GLU A 55 -18.10 -13.27 -1.47
N PHE A 56 -16.80 -13.14 -1.23
CA PHE A 56 -15.78 -13.81 -2.05
C PHE A 56 -14.93 -14.86 -1.32
N ASP A 57 -14.85 -14.85 0.02
CA ASP A 57 -13.97 -15.79 0.73
C ASP A 57 -14.42 -17.25 0.54
N GLY A 58 -13.54 -18.05 -0.05
CA GLY A 58 -13.79 -19.45 -0.43
C GLY A 58 -14.53 -19.63 -1.76
N ARG A 59 -14.92 -18.54 -2.45
CA ARG A 59 -15.40 -18.56 -3.84
C ARG A 59 -14.30 -18.25 -4.85
N ILE A 60 -13.30 -17.47 -4.42
CA ILE A 60 -12.08 -17.22 -5.19
C ILE A 60 -10.93 -18.03 -4.61
N THR A 61 -9.96 -18.40 -5.46
CA THR A 61 -8.74 -19.06 -5.01
C THR A 61 -7.92 -18.12 -4.12
N GLY A 62 -7.79 -16.86 -4.50
CA GLY A 62 -7.07 -15.87 -3.72
C GLY A 62 -7.35 -14.43 -4.13
N ILE A 63 -6.97 -13.50 -3.26
CA ILE A 63 -6.97 -12.07 -3.49
C ILE A 63 -5.52 -11.58 -3.61
N ASN A 64 -5.25 -10.77 -4.62
CA ASN A 64 -3.97 -10.08 -4.77
C ASN A 64 -4.13 -8.61 -4.32
N LEU A 65 -3.33 -8.19 -3.35
CA LEU A 65 -3.31 -6.81 -2.86
C LEU A 65 -2.48 -5.91 -3.80
N PRO A 66 -2.68 -4.58 -3.77
CA PRO A 66 -1.90 -3.64 -4.57
C PRO A 66 -0.40 -3.80 -4.33
N GLU A 67 0.40 -3.67 -5.39
CA GLU A 67 1.87 -3.73 -5.33
C GLU A 67 2.47 -2.71 -4.34
N THR A 68 3.57 -3.08 -3.68
CA THR A 68 4.28 -2.23 -2.69
C THR A 68 5.19 -1.17 -3.31
N ALA A 69 5.57 -1.34 -4.57
CA ALA A 69 6.44 -0.43 -5.28
C ALA A 69 5.70 0.87 -5.60
N ILE A 70 6.05 1.92 -4.88
CA ILE A 70 5.58 3.28 -5.15
C ILE A 70 6.77 4.23 -5.21
N ASP A 71 6.65 5.24 -6.06
CA ASP A 71 7.61 6.35 -6.11
C ASP A 71 6.83 7.66 -6.04
N ILE A 72 7.18 8.49 -5.06
CA ILE A 72 6.48 9.75 -4.78
C ILE A 72 7.52 10.86 -4.61
N ASP A 73 7.13 12.09 -4.87
CA ASP A 73 8.01 13.23 -4.59
C ASP A 73 8.08 13.47 -3.07
N MET A 74 8.99 12.74 -2.41
CA MET A 74 9.20 12.82 -0.96
C MET A 74 9.62 14.22 -0.51
N LYS A 75 10.24 15.03 -1.39
CA LYS A 75 10.65 16.40 -1.05
C LYS A 75 9.45 17.35 -1.01
N GLN A 76 8.43 17.08 -1.81
CA GLN A 76 7.21 17.89 -1.88
C GLN A 76 6.01 17.25 -1.16
N ASP A 77 6.19 16.10 -0.52
CA ASP A 77 5.12 15.43 0.20
C ASP A 77 4.55 16.29 1.33
N LYS A 78 3.22 16.29 1.44
CA LYS A 78 2.46 16.96 2.50
C LYS A 78 1.52 16.01 3.23
N THR A 79 1.57 14.72 2.90
CA THR A 79 0.68 13.70 3.43
C THR A 79 1.26 13.02 4.69
N GLY A 80 2.53 13.29 4.99
CA GLY A 80 3.22 12.73 6.15
C GLY A 80 3.82 11.35 5.88
N PHE A 81 4.19 11.11 4.62
CA PHE A 81 4.84 9.89 4.18
C PHE A 81 6.19 9.70 4.90
N SER A 82 6.45 8.45 5.29
CA SER A 82 7.80 7.94 5.52
C SER A 82 7.81 6.48 5.09
N CYS A 83 8.99 5.98 4.72
CA CYS A 83 9.19 4.61 4.28
C CYS A 83 8.68 3.62 5.35
N ASP A 84 9.04 3.85 6.62
CA ASP A 84 8.56 3.04 7.76
C ASP A 84 7.05 3.07 7.95
N ARG A 85 6.42 4.24 7.78
CA ARG A 85 4.96 4.39 7.94
C ARG A 85 4.22 3.67 6.83
N TYR A 86 4.75 3.74 5.61
CA TYR A 86 4.20 3.03 4.47
C TYR A 86 4.38 1.52 4.62
N PHE A 87 5.59 1.06 4.95
CA PHE A 87 5.87 -0.34 5.24
C PHE A 87 4.95 -0.90 6.32
N ALA A 88 4.83 -0.22 7.47
CA ALA A 88 3.92 -0.61 8.54
C ALA A 88 2.45 -0.62 8.09
N ALA A 89 2.03 0.33 7.26
CA ALA A 89 0.68 0.37 6.72
C ALA A 89 0.36 -0.82 5.80
N GLU A 90 1.29 -1.19 4.92
CA GLU A 90 1.13 -2.36 4.06
C GLU A 90 1.12 -3.65 4.89
N LEU A 91 2.01 -3.80 5.88
CA LEU A 91 1.97 -4.94 6.80
C LEU A 91 0.64 -5.03 7.56
N ASP A 92 0.09 -3.91 8.03
CA ASP A 92 -1.23 -3.87 8.67
C ASP A 92 -2.34 -4.32 7.71
N ASN A 93 -2.28 -3.92 6.45
CA ASN A 93 -3.23 -4.33 5.42
C ASN A 93 -3.15 -5.84 5.13
N ILE A 94 -1.93 -6.38 4.98
CA ILE A 94 -1.70 -7.81 4.74
C ILE A 94 -2.19 -8.64 5.93
N LYS A 95 -1.83 -8.24 7.15
CA LYS A 95 -2.28 -8.90 8.40
C LYS A 95 -3.80 -8.89 8.49
N PHE A 96 -4.43 -7.74 8.23
CA PHE A 96 -5.89 -7.64 8.24
C PHE A 96 -6.52 -8.52 7.18
N ALA A 97 -6.04 -8.47 5.93
CA ALA A 97 -6.53 -9.31 4.84
C ALA A 97 -6.45 -10.80 5.20
N ARG A 98 -5.30 -11.26 5.71
CA ARG A 98 -5.11 -12.65 6.17
C ARG A 98 -6.00 -13.01 7.35
N GLN A 99 -6.29 -12.03 8.22
CA GLN A 99 -7.20 -12.22 9.34
C GLN A 99 -8.64 -12.41 8.85
N VAL A 100 -9.09 -11.70 7.81
CA VAL A 100 -10.49 -11.75 7.39
C VAL A 100 -10.77 -12.79 6.30
N PHE A 101 -9.86 -12.98 5.33
CA PHE A 101 -9.92 -14.07 4.35
C PHE A 101 -9.37 -15.36 4.98
N LYS A 102 -10.27 -16.31 5.26
CA LYS A 102 -9.90 -17.57 5.95
C LYS A 102 -9.80 -18.75 5.00
N LYS A 103 -10.51 -18.72 3.87
CA LYS A 103 -10.58 -19.82 2.90
C LYS A 103 -9.77 -19.52 1.63
N SER A 104 -9.75 -18.27 1.20
CA SER A 104 -8.99 -17.81 0.04
C SER A 104 -7.57 -17.43 0.43
N TYR A 105 -6.60 -17.64 -0.47
CA TYR A 105 -5.23 -17.18 -0.28
C TYR A 105 -5.14 -15.65 -0.34
N VAL A 106 -4.28 -15.07 0.48
CA VAL A 106 -3.94 -13.64 0.42
C VAL A 106 -2.53 -13.53 -0.14
N VAL A 107 -2.40 -12.81 -1.25
CA VAL A 107 -1.13 -12.55 -1.91
C VAL A 107 -0.85 -11.06 -1.81
N GLN A 108 0.33 -10.71 -1.32
CA GLN A 108 0.90 -9.38 -1.46
C GLN A 108 2.02 -9.47 -2.49
N TYR A 109 1.88 -8.76 -3.61
CA TYR A 109 2.99 -8.62 -4.53
C TYR A 109 3.96 -7.57 -3.99
N VAL A 110 5.19 -8.01 -3.70
CA VAL A 110 6.29 -7.16 -3.21
C VAL A 110 7.37 -7.14 -4.29
N ASN A 111 7.42 -6.07 -5.06
CA ASN A 111 8.50 -5.86 -6.03
C ASN A 111 9.70 -5.21 -5.36
N PHE A 112 9.49 -4.03 -4.75
CA PHE A 112 10.40 -3.42 -3.81
C PHE A 112 9.63 -2.62 -2.75
N TRP A 113 10.31 -2.28 -1.66
CA TRP A 113 9.84 -1.32 -0.67
C TRP A 113 10.46 0.04 -0.96
N PRO A 114 9.70 1.16 -0.86
CA PRO A 114 10.29 2.48 -1.00
C PRO A 114 11.42 2.68 0.02
N CYS A 115 12.51 3.32 -0.44
CA CYS A 115 13.70 3.62 0.35
C CYS A 115 14.58 2.41 0.74
N GLU A 116 14.20 1.20 0.35
CA GLU A 116 14.95 -0.01 0.67
C GLU A 116 16.00 -0.29 -0.41
N TRP A 117 17.26 -0.51 0.01
CA TRP A 117 18.32 -0.99 -0.85
C TRP A 117 19.19 -1.98 -0.09
N ASP A 118 19.38 -3.19 -0.64
CA ASP A 118 20.19 -4.25 -0.01
C ASP A 118 19.78 -4.57 1.44
N ASN A 119 18.47 -4.47 1.71
CA ASN A 119 17.86 -4.68 3.02
C ASN A 119 18.42 -3.79 4.15
N ASP A 120 18.87 -2.56 3.83
CA ASP A 120 19.39 -1.59 4.79
C ASP A 120 18.36 -1.13 5.84
N HIS A 121 17.06 -1.20 5.54
CA HIS A 121 15.98 -0.92 6.50
C HIS A 121 15.43 -2.19 7.17
N GLN A 122 15.95 -3.36 6.82
CA GLN A 122 15.54 -4.67 7.38
C GLN A 122 14.05 -4.98 7.18
N TYR A 123 13.44 -4.47 6.11
CA TYR A 123 12.05 -4.78 5.79
C TYR A 123 11.85 -6.22 5.30
N ILE A 124 12.91 -6.86 4.80
CA ILE A 124 12.93 -8.26 4.39
C ILE A 124 13.54 -9.10 5.52
N PRO A 125 12.78 -10.03 6.14
CA PRO A 125 13.32 -10.94 7.15
C PRO A 125 14.48 -11.77 6.61
N ASN A 126 15.45 -12.08 7.47
CA ASN A 126 16.65 -12.83 7.10
C ASN A 126 16.33 -14.19 6.46
N GLU A 127 15.23 -14.83 6.87
CA GLU A 127 14.79 -16.12 6.33
C GLU A 127 14.37 -16.06 4.85
N LEU A 128 14.11 -14.87 4.32
CA LEU A 128 13.71 -14.64 2.92
C LEU A 128 14.83 -14.01 2.07
N GLN A 129 16.00 -13.73 2.66
CA GLN A 129 17.13 -13.13 1.93
C GLN A 129 17.95 -14.17 1.14
N ASP A 130 17.91 -15.44 1.56
CA ASP A 130 18.68 -16.54 0.96
C ASP A 130 17.84 -17.47 0.03
N ALA A 131 16.59 -17.10 -0.25
CA ALA A 131 15.65 -17.88 -1.08
C ALA A 131 15.72 -17.50 -2.57
#